data_AF-C4RGW6-F1
#
_entry.id   AF-C4RGW6-F1
#
_cell.length_a   1.000
_cell.length_b   1.000
_cell.length_c   1.000
_cell.angle_alpha   90.00
_cell.angle_beta   90.00
_cell.angle_gamma   90.00
#
_symmetry.space_group_name_H-M   'P 1'
#
loop_
_entity.id
_entity.type
_entity.pdbx_description
1 polymer ?
#
loop_
_entity_poly.entity_id
_entity_poly.type
_entity_poly.pdbx_seq_one_letter_code
_entity_poly.pdbx_strand_id
1 'polypeptide(L)'
;MPVVDVIAESPLWRVRRLVELGVSGGRRAVAEAARDDAASLAGPLRRAGLTTAAALTSALVAESDRRGRDAFGRLTDPDPDRYAWAWLAATAHLAATERELIRSSWVAPALG
;
A
#
# COMPACT_ATOMS: atom_id res chain seq x y z
N MET A 1 -3.15 -14.78 27.31
CA MET A 1 -2.78 -13.62 26.48
C MET A 1 -3.03 -14.02 25.04
N PRO A 2 -3.83 -13.30 24.24
CA PRO A 2 -3.92 -13.61 22.82
C PRO A 2 -2.52 -13.48 22.21
N VAL A 3 -2.11 -14.44 21.39
CA VAL A 3 -0.83 -14.36 20.66
C VAL A 3 -0.99 -13.23 19.65
N VAL A 4 -0.27 -12.14 19.87
CA VAL A 4 -0.21 -11.03 18.92
C VAL A 4 0.56 -11.51 17.70
N ASP A 5 -0.09 -11.52 16.54
CA ASP A 5 0.62 -11.71 15.27
C ASP A 5 1.33 -10.40 14.92
N VAL A 6 2.57 -10.27 15.38
CA VAL A 6 3.43 -9.11 15.16
C VAL A 6 3.63 -8.84 13.66
N ILE A 7 3.54 -9.87 12.82
CA ILE A 7 3.63 -9.72 11.36
C ILE A 7 2.33 -9.13 10.81
N ALA A 8 1.17 -9.61 11.24
CA ALA A 8 -0.12 -9.01 10.88
C ALA A 8 -0.24 -7.55 11.33
N GLU A 9 0.38 -7.19 12.46
CA GLU A 9 0.39 -5.82 12.97
C GLU A 9 1.41 -4.90 12.28
N SER A 10 2.37 -5.45 11.53
CA SER A 10 3.38 -4.68 10.82
C SER A 10 2.75 -3.72 9.81
N PRO A 11 3.08 -2.41 9.82
CA PRO A 11 2.57 -1.46 8.85
C PRO A 11 3.03 -1.78 7.42
N LEU A 12 4.22 -2.39 7.25
CA LEU A 12 4.71 -2.84 5.94
C LEU A 12 4.00 -4.09 5.41
N TRP A 13 3.61 -5.02 6.29
CA TRP A 13 2.83 -6.18 5.89
C TRP A 13 1.50 -5.77 5.25
N ARG A 14 0.86 -4.71 5.76
CA ARG A 14 -0.37 -4.18 5.15
C ARG A 14 -0.13 -3.61 3.74
N VAL A 15 1.01 -2.96 3.50
CA VAL A 15 1.39 -2.49 2.14
C VAL A 15 1.58 -3.67 1.21
N ARG A 16 2.30 -4.70 1.65
CA ARG A 16 2.52 -5.94 0.89
C ARG A 16 1.21 -6.62 0.51
N ARG A 17 0.33 -6.82 1.49
CA ARG A 17 -0.99 -7.42 1.27
C ARG A 17 -1.82 -6.63 0.25
N LEU A 18 -1.77 -5.29 0.29
CA LEU A 18 -2.49 -4.46 -0.68
C LEU A 18 -1.94 -4.63 -2.11
N VAL A 19 -0.62 -4.69 -2.27
CA VAL A 19 0.04 -4.92 -3.56
C VAL A 19 -0.30 -6.30 -4.14
N GLU A 20 -0.25 -7.35 -3.30
CA GLU A 20 -0.61 -8.72 -3.66
C GLU A 20 -2.11 -8.85 -4.04
N LEU A 21 -2.98 -8.12 -3.33
CA LEU A 21 -4.39 -8.03 -3.67
C LEU A 21 -4.61 -7.35 -5.03
N GLY A 22 -3.81 -6.35 -5.37
CA GLY A 22 -3.82 -5.71 -6.68
C GLY A 22 -3.47 -6.66 -7.83
N VAL A 23 -2.61 -7.66 -7.59
CA VAL A 23 -2.26 -8.69 -8.59
C VAL A 23 -3.38 -9.74 -8.72
N SER A 24 -3.87 -10.24 -7.59
CA SER A 24 -4.83 -11.36 -7.55
C SER A 24 -6.27 -10.95 -7.87
N GLY A 25 -6.69 -9.76 -7.42
CA GLY A 25 -8.07 -9.27 -7.53
C GLY A 25 -8.22 -7.96 -8.31
N GLY A 26 -7.11 -7.39 -8.80
CA GLY A 26 -7.12 -6.18 -9.60
C GLY A 26 -7.55 -4.94 -8.83
N ARG A 27 -7.81 -3.88 -9.60
CA ARG A 27 -8.16 -2.54 -9.10
C ARG A 27 -9.36 -2.52 -8.15
N ARG A 28 -10.39 -3.32 -8.44
CA ARG A 28 -11.61 -3.37 -7.63
C ARG A 28 -11.35 -3.98 -6.26
N ALA A 29 -10.56 -5.04 -6.17
CA ALA A 29 -10.22 -5.65 -4.89
C ALA A 29 -9.46 -4.68 -3.99
N VAL A 30 -8.50 -3.92 -4.55
CA VAL A 30 -7.77 -2.86 -3.82
C VAL A 30 -8.72 -1.78 -3.31
N ALA A 31 -9.67 -1.34 -4.14
CA ALA A 31 -10.67 -0.35 -3.73
C ALA A 31 -11.59 -0.85 -2.61
N GLU A 32 -12.04 -2.11 -2.65
CA GLU A 32 -12.88 -2.69 -1.59
C GLU A 32 -12.08 -2.85 -0.28
N ALA A 33 -10.85 -3.39 -0.34
CA ALA A 33 -10.01 -3.55 0.85
C ALA A 33 -9.71 -2.23 1.55
N ALA A 34 -9.56 -1.14 0.79
CA ALA A 34 -9.37 0.19 1.36
C ALA A 34 -10.62 0.78 2.05
N ARG A 35 -11.83 0.27 1.76
CA ARG A 35 -13.06 0.69 2.42
C ARG A 35 -13.33 -0.08 3.72
N ASP A 36 -12.95 -1.35 3.77
CA ASP A 36 -13.11 -2.19 4.96
C ASP A 36 -12.09 -1.86 6.07
N ASP A 37 -10.90 -1.38 5.70
CA ASP A 37 -9.84 -1.01 6.65
C ASP A 37 -10.09 0.40 7.22
N ALA A 38 -11.01 0.50 8.20
CA ALA A 38 -11.49 1.74 8.82
C ALA A 38 -10.42 2.67 9.45
N ALA A 39 -9.14 2.28 9.39
CA ALA A 39 -8.00 3.16 9.62
C ALA A 39 -7.10 3.16 8.38
N SER A 40 -7.21 4.21 7.56
CA SER A 40 -6.32 4.51 6.43
C SER A 40 -4.89 4.01 6.66
N LEU A 41 -4.42 3.07 5.83
CA LEU A 41 -3.08 2.47 5.83
C LEU A 41 -1.95 3.48 6.03
N ALA A 42 -2.14 4.72 5.56
CA ALA A 42 -1.17 5.80 5.70
C ALA A 42 -0.90 6.23 7.15
N GLY A 43 -1.85 6.09 8.08
CA GLY A 43 -1.69 6.52 9.47
C GLY A 43 -0.61 5.74 10.23
N PRO A 44 -0.74 4.40 10.32
CA PRO A 44 0.31 3.53 10.88
C PRO A 44 1.67 3.70 10.19
N LEU A 45 1.70 3.81 8.86
CA LEU A 45 2.93 4.01 8.10
C LEU A 45 3.65 5.31 8.49
N ARG A 46 2.92 6.43 8.57
CA ARG A 46 3.51 7.72 9.01
C ARG A 46 4.07 7.65 10.44
N ARG A 47 3.35 7.01 11.37
CA ARG A 47 3.84 6.82 12.75
C ARG A 47 5.10 5.97 12.82
N ALA A 48 5.27 5.03 11.89
CA ALA A 48 6.48 4.22 11.75
C ALA A 48 7.61 4.92 10.95
N GLY A 49 7.45 6.19 10.56
CA GLY A 49 8.44 6.93 9.76
C GLY A 49 8.43 6.57 8.26
N LEU A 50 7.51 5.72 7.80
CA LEU A 50 7.39 5.25 6.42
C LEU A 50 6.51 6.20 5.60
N THR A 51 6.91 7.47 5.52
CA THR A 51 6.11 8.55 4.91
C THR A 51 5.92 8.37 3.40
N THR A 52 6.96 7.94 2.68
CA THR A 52 6.87 7.65 1.23
C THR A 52 5.94 6.49 0.95
N ALA A 53 6.04 5.39 1.70
CA ALA A 53 5.11 4.27 1.60
C ALA A 53 3.67 4.73 1.85
N ALA A 54 3.44 5.54 2.89
CA ALA A 54 2.11 6.10 3.17
C ALA A 54 1.54 6.89 1.98
N ALA A 55 2.35 7.73 1.33
CA ALA A 55 1.92 8.51 0.18
C ALA A 55 1.59 7.63 -1.03
N LEU A 56 2.45 6.65 -1.34
CA LEU A 56 2.26 5.74 -2.47
C LEU A 56 1.04 4.83 -2.27
N THR A 57 0.83 4.31 -1.06
CA THR A 57 -0.34 3.51 -0.72
C THR A 57 -1.63 4.34 -0.82
N SER A 58 -1.62 5.59 -0.34
CA SER A 58 -2.77 6.50 -0.53
C SER A 58 -3.04 6.79 -2.01
N ALA A 59 -2.00 7.00 -2.82
CA ALA A 59 -2.15 7.21 -4.26
C ALA A 59 -2.74 5.98 -4.95
N LEU A 60 -2.24 4.78 -4.63
CA LEU A 60 -2.78 3.52 -5.16
C LEU A 60 -4.26 3.35 -4.80
N VAL A 61 -4.64 3.59 -3.54
CA VAL A 61 -6.04 3.52 -3.10
C VAL A 61 -6.92 4.54 -3.83
N ALA A 62 -6.46 5.79 -3.96
CA ALA A 62 -7.18 6.83 -4.69
C ALA A 62 -7.36 6.48 -6.17
N GLU A 63 -6.31 5.98 -6.82
CA GLU A 63 -6.39 5.50 -8.20
C GLU A 63 -7.24 4.24 -8.33
N SER A 64 -7.37 3.42 -7.28
CA SER A 64 -8.24 2.24 -7.28
C SER A 64 -9.71 2.61 -7.18
N ASP A 65 -10.03 3.58 -6.33
CA ASP A 65 -11.40 4.05 -6.12
C ASP A 65 -11.85 5.08 -7.18
N ARG A 66 -10.94 5.64 -7.98
CA ARG A 66 -11.27 6.65 -8.99
C ARG A 66 -12.35 6.14 -9.95
N ARG A 67 -13.49 6.79 -9.94
CA ARG A 67 -14.59 6.58 -10.89
C ARG A 67 -14.72 7.84 -11.71
N GLY A 68 -14.19 7.84 -12.93
CA GLY A 68 -14.42 8.93 -13.86
C GLY A 68 -15.91 8.99 -14.21
N ARG A 69 -16.44 10.19 -14.37
CA ARG A 69 -17.77 10.42 -14.93
C ARG A 69 -17.64 11.38 -16.10
N ASP A 70 -18.35 11.09 -17.18
CA ASP A 70 -18.46 12.02 -18.29
C ASP A 70 -19.38 13.21 -17.92
N ALA A 71 -19.49 14.18 -18.83
CA ALA A 71 -20.38 15.34 -18.65
C ALA A 71 -21.86 14.96 -18.48
N PHE A 72 -22.24 13.73 -18.83
CA PHE A 72 -23.57 13.17 -18.68
C PHE A 72 -23.74 12.32 -17.40
N GLY A 73 -22.71 12.24 -16.55
CA GLY A 73 -22.71 11.49 -15.30
C GLY A 73 -22.49 9.98 -15.43
N ARG A 74 -22.28 9.47 -16.65
CA ARG A 74 -21.99 8.05 -16.90
C ARG A 74 -20.58 7.72 -16.45
N LEU A 75 -20.38 6.51 -15.94
CA LEU A 75 -19.04 6.04 -15.58
C LEU A 75 -18.18 5.94 -16.85
N THR A 76 -17.02 6.59 -16.82
CA THR A 76 -15.99 6.43 -17.84
C THR A 76 -14.99 5.38 -17.38
N ASP A 77 -14.44 4.64 -18.32
CA ASP A 77 -13.30 3.77 -18.02
C ASP A 77 -12.13 4.67 -17.58
N PRO A 78 -11.59 4.49 -16.36
CA PRO A 78 -10.47 5.28 -15.91
C PRO A 78 -9.21 4.88 -16.67
N ASP A 79 -8.37 5.88 -16.96
CA ASP A 79 -7.05 5.72 -17.56
C ASP A 79 -6.26 4.58 -16.87
N PRO A 80 -6.04 3.44 -17.56
CA PRO A 80 -5.44 2.25 -16.96
C PRO A 80 -3.98 2.49 -16.56
N ASP A 81 -3.29 3.41 -17.23
CA ASP A 81 -1.88 3.69 -16.99
C ASP A 81 -1.67 4.29 -15.61
N ARG A 82 -2.60 5.13 -15.14
CA ARG A 82 -2.47 5.78 -13.81
C ARG A 82 -2.52 4.77 -12.67
N TYR A 83 -3.42 3.79 -12.76
CA TYR A 83 -3.47 2.71 -11.78
C TYR A 83 -2.21 1.84 -11.88
N ALA A 84 -1.78 1.50 -13.10
CA ALA A 84 -0.57 0.70 -13.31
C ALA A 84 0.67 1.38 -12.72
N TRP A 85 0.83 2.69 -12.94
CA TRP A 85 1.92 3.47 -12.36
C TRP A 85 1.85 3.56 -10.83
N ALA A 86 0.67 3.79 -10.26
CA ALA A 86 0.51 3.82 -8.81
C ALA A 86 0.83 2.47 -8.16
N TRP A 87 0.41 1.36 -8.79
CA TRP A 87 0.73 0.02 -8.34
C TRP A 87 2.22 -0.30 -8.46
N LEU A 88 2.83 0.04 -9.61
CA LEU A 88 4.26 -0.17 -9.84
C LEU A 88 5.12 0.61 -8.85
N ALA A 89 4.78 1.89 -8.60
CA ALA A 89 5.51 2.72 -7.65
C ALA A 89 5.42 2.17 -6.22
N ALA A 90 4.23 1.74 -5.77
CA ALA A 90 4.05 1.12 -4.46
C ALA A 90 4.86 -0.18 -4.32
N THR A 91 4.82 -1.04 -5.34
CA THR A 91 5.53 -2.32 -5.37
C THR A 91 7.05 -2.13 -5.37
N ALA A 92 7.56 -1.22 -6.21
CA ALA A 92 8.98 -0.91 -6.28
C ALA A 92 9.50 -0.32 -4.97
N HIS A 93 8.75 0.58 -4.35
CA HIS A 93 9.11 1.15 -3.06
C HIS A 93 9.12 0.10 -1.95
N LEU A 94 8.10 -0.75 -1.88
CA LEU A 94 8.04 -1.85 -0.90
C LEU A 94 9.28 -2.76 -1.02
N ALA A 95 9.61 -3.20 -2.24
CA ALA A 95 10.78 -4.05 -2.47
C ALA A 95 12.10 -3.35 -2.06
N ALA A 96 12.24 -2.05 -2.33
CA ALA A 96 13.40 -1.28 -1.90
C ALA A 96 13.47 -1.15 -0.37
N THR A 97 12.34 -0.87 0.30
CA THR A 97 12.26 -0.78 1.76
C THR A 97 12.57 -2.12 2.43
N GLU A 98 12.04 -3.23 1.94
CA GLU A 98 12.34 -4.57 2.47
C GLU A 98 13.86 -4.87 2.38
N ARG A 99 14.48 -4.61 1.22
CA ARG A 99 15.93 -4.79 1.03
C ARG A 99 16.74 -3.91 1.97
N GLU A 100 16.33 -2.66 2.15
CA GLU A 100 17.02 -1.71 3.03
C GLU A 100 16.90 -2.11 4.50
N LEU A 101 15.72 -2.57 4.94
CA LEU A 101 15.53 -3.07 6.30
C LEU A 101 16.41 -4.28 6.58
N ILE A 102 16.45 -5.25 5.65
CA ILE A 102 17.35 -6.41 5.75
C ILE A 102 18.80 -5.94 5.81
N ARG A 103 19.23 -5.05 4.90
CA ARG A 103 20.59 -4.50 4.91
C ARG A 103 20.93 -3.85 6.26
N SER A 104 20.01 -3.04 6.78
CA SER A 104 20.19 -2.33 8.05
C SER A 104 20.31 -3.27 9.25
N SER A 105 19.60 -4.41 9.25
CA SER A 105 19.69 -5.38 10.34
C SER A 105 21.06 -6.07 10.44
N TRP A 106 21.82 -6.12 9.34
CA TRP A 106 23.18 -6.68 9.31
C TRP A 106 24.26 -5.66 9.65
N VAL A 107 24.01 -4.36 9.41
CA VAL A 107 24.99 -3.28 9.61
C VAL A 107 24.81 -2.58 10.96
N ALA A 108 23.67 -2.80 11.63
CA ALA A 108 23.49 -2.36 13.01
C ALA A 108 24.61 -2.96 13.88
N PRO A 109 25.45 -2.14 14.54
CA PRO A 109 26.40 -2.68 15.49
C PRO A 109 25.60 -3.46 16.53
N ALA A 110 26.06 -4.66 16.90
CA ALA A 110 25.65 -5.22 18.18
C ALA A 110 25.94 -4.13 19.21
N LEU A 111 24.89 -3.56 19.81
CA LEU A 111 25.05 -2.56 20.86
C LEU A 111 25.94 -3.18 21.93
N GLY A 112 27.19 -2.71 21.99
CA GLY A 112 28.13 -2.99 23.09
C GLY A 112 27.81 -2.11 24.27
#